data_AF-A0A6G6Z6Y1-F1
#
_entry.id   AF-A0A6G6Z6Y1-F1
#
_cell.length_a   1.000
_cell.length_b   1.000
_cell.length_c   1.000
_cell.angle_alpha   90.00
_cell.angle_beta   90.00
_cell.angle_gamma   90.00
#
_symmetry.space_group_name_H-M   'P 1'
#
loop_
_entity.id
_entity.type
_entity.pdbx_description
1 polymer ?
#
loop_
_entity_poly.entity_id
_entity_poly.type
_entity_poly.pdbx_seq_one_letter_code
_entity_poly.pdbx_strand_id
1 'polypeptide(L)' 'MRPVRLEAIHDELSRPENLLPISEVALKWGFTHMGRFAASYRSAFGQYPSDTVRRARGFCG' A
#
# COMPACT_ATOMS: atom_id res chain seq x y z
N MET A 1 -18.37 -7.29 -3.46
CA MET A 1 -18.10 -5.85 -3.62
C MET A 1 -16.61 -5.67 -3.89
N ARG A 2 -16.25 -4.93 -4.94
CA ARG A 2 -14.97 -5.04 -5.66
C ARG A 2 -13.75 -4.52 -4.85
N PRO A 3 -12.73 -5.35 -4.55
CA PRO A 3 -11.50 -4.91 -3.88
C PRO A 3 -10.50 -4.21 -4.83
N VAL A 4 -10.95 -3.73 -6.00
CA VAL A 4 -10.11 -3.12 -7.04
C VAL A 4 -9.23 -1.96 -6.53
N ARG A 5 -9.70 -1.20 -5.53
CA ARG A 5 -8.90 -0.11 -4.95
C ARG A 5 -7.67 -0.61 -4.18
N LEU A 6 -7.81 -1.72 -3.45
CA LEU A 6 -6.73 -2.29 -2.66
C LEU A 6 -5.66 -2.92 -3.56
N GLU A 7 -6.08 -3.57 -4.66
CA GLU A 7 -5.19 -4.10 -5.69
C GLU A 7 -4.42 -2.99 -6.41
N ALA A 8 -5.07 -1.90 -6.80
CA ALA A 8 -4.38 -0.77 -7.43
C ALA A 8 -3.37 -0.10 -6.49
N ILE A 9 -3.69 0.01 -5.19
CA ILE A 9 -2.74 0.48 -4.19
C ILE A 9 -1.57 -0.51 -4.04
N HIS A 10 -1.84 -1.82 -4.04
CA HIS A 10 -0.78 -2.83 -3.99
C HIS A 10 0.16 -2.73 -5.19
N ASP A 11 -0.38 -2.59 -6.41
CA ASP A 11 0.41 -2.40 -7.62
C ASP A 11 1.27 -1.14 -7.53
N GLU A 12 0.69 -0.01 -7.12
CA GLU A 12 1.42 1.27 -6.99
C GLU A 12 2.51 1.20 -5.90
N LEU A 13 2.28 0.52 -4.78
CA LEU A 13 3.27 0.34 -3.70
C LEU A 13 4.35 -0.70 -4.03
N SER A 14 4.05 -1.66 -4.90
CA SER A 14 5.01 -2.70 -5.32
C SER A 14 5.99 -2.18 -6.37
N ARG A 15 5.72 -1.04 -7.00
CA ARG A 15 6.62 -0.41 -7.95
C ARG A 15 7.83 0.21 -7.23
N PRO A 16 9.07 -0.15 -7.60
CA PRO A 16 10.27 0.42 -6.98
C PRO A 16 10.46 1.91 -7.29
N GLU A 17 9.93 2.37 -8.44
CA GLU A 17 9.85 3.76 -8.86
C GLU A 17 8.89 4.61 -8.00
N ASN A 18 7.99 3.97 -7.23
CA ASN A 18 7.06 4.69 -6.39
C ASN A 18 7.74 5.14 -5.08
N LEU A 19 8.22 6.37 -5.10
CA LEU A 19 8.81 7.04 -3.94
C LEU A 19 7.75 7.67 -3.02
N LEU A 20 6.46 7.62 -3.39
CA LEU A 20 5.39 8.19 -2.58
C LEU A 20 5.26 7.48 -1.23
N PRO A 21 5.06 8.22 -0.13
CA PRO A 21 4.76 7.61 1.15
C PRO A 21 3.38 6.97 1.13
N ILE A 22 3.20 5.90 1.91
CA ILE A 22 1.93 5.16 2.03
C ILE A 22 0.78 6.10 2.42
N SER A 23 1.08 7.17 3.16
CA SER A 23 0.15 8.24 3.51
C SER A 23 -0.46 8.94 2.30
N GLU A 24 0.39 9.32 1.32
CA GLU A 24 -0.02 10.01 0.09
C GLU A 24 -0.87 9.09 -0.78
N VAL A 25 -0.44 7.83 -0.92
CA VAL A 25 -1.20 6.81 -1.66
C VAL A 25 -2.55 6.58 -0.98
N ALA A 26 -2.58 6.42 0.34
CA ALA A 26 -3.83 6.27 1.09
C ALA A 26 -4.78 7.46 0.87
N LEU A 27 -4.27 8.69 0.98
CA LEU A 27 -5.04 9.92 0.72
C LEU A 27 -5.59 9.99 -0.70
N LYS A 28 -4.78 9.66 -1.72
CA LYS A 28 -5.15 9.61 -3.14
C LYS A 28 -6.34 8.67 -3.39
N TRP A 29 -6.41 7.58 -2.63
CA TRP A 29 -7.50 6.59 -2.71
C TRP A 29 -8.66 6.85 -1.73
N GLY A 30 -8.62 7.95 -0.97
CA GLY A 30 -9.68 8.39 -0.06
C GLY A 30 -9.58 7.82 1.37
N PHE A 31 -8.44 7.26 1.75
CA PHE A 31 -8.17 6.82 3.12
C PHE A 31 -7.50 7.95 3.92
N THR A 32 -8.24 8.50 4.88
CA THR A 32 -7.74 9.49 5.84
C THR A 32 -7.05 8.86 7.05
N HIS A 33 -7.34 7.59 7.36
CA HIS A 33 -6.83 6.90 8.54
C HIS A 33 -5.92 5.73 8.17
N MET A 34 -4.61 5.90 8.37
CA MET A 34 -3.61 4.87 8.10
C MET A 34 -3.83 3.58 8.90
N GLY A 35 -4.27 3.69 10.16
CA GLY A 35 -4.54 2.52 11.00
C GLY A 35 -5.66 1.63 10.45
N ARG A 36 -6.75 2.26 9.99
CA ARG A 36 -7.89 1.53 9.39
C ARG A 36 -7.53 0.99 8.01
N PHE A 37 -6.78 1.77 7.24
CA PHE A 37 -6.25 1.34 5.96
C PHE A 37 -5.33 0.11 6.10
N ALA A 38 -4.37 0.14 7.03
CA ALA A 38 -3.47 -0.97 7.29
C ALA A 38 -4.22 -2.24 7.72
N ALA A 39 -5.26 -2.11 8.55
CA ALA A 39 -6.10 -3.24 8.96
C ALA A 39 -6.88 -3.84 7.78
N SER A 40 -7.52 -3.00 6.95
CA SER A 40 -8.23 -3.45 5.73
C SER A 40 -7.27 -4.07 4.71
N TYR A 41 -6.09 -3.48 4.52
CA TYR A 41 -5.09 -3.97 3.59
C TYR A 41 -4.53 -5.31 4.04
N ARG A 42 -4.18 -5.45 5.33
CA ARG A 42 -3.74 -6.72 5.91
C ARG A 42 -4.83 -7.79 5.83
N SER A 43 -6.10 -7.43 6.02
CA SER A 43 -7.21 -8.39 5.90
C SER A 43 -7.38 -8.90 4.45
N ALA A 44 -7.01 -8.09 3.46
CA ALA A 44 -7.08 -8.46 2.04
C ALA A 44 -5.83 -9.21 1.54
N PHE A 45 -4.63 -8.76 1.91
CA PHE A 45 -3.35 -9.26 1.39
C PHE A 45 -2.48 -10.01 2.38
N GLY A 46 -2.84 -10.04 3.67
CA GLY A 46 -2.04 -10.67 4.73
C GLY A 46 -0.78 -9.90 5.16
N GLN A 47 -0.32 -8.93 4.36
CA GLN A 47 0.85 -8.10 4.63
C GLN A 47 0.50 -6.63 4.85
N TYR A 48 1.43 -5.84 5.39
CA TYR A 48 1.24 -4.40 5.54
C TYR A 48 1.72 -3.66 4.28
N PRO A 49 1.08 -2.53 3.90
CA PRO A 49 1.52 -1.72 2.77
C PRO A 49 2.96 -1.20 2.98
N SER A 50 3.39 -1.00 4.23
CA SER A 50 4.77 -0.67 4.58
C SER A 50 5.76 -1.78 4.29
N ASP A 51 5.37 -3.05 4.45
CA ASP A 51 6.22 -4.19 4.10
C ASP A 51 6.39 -4.29 2.59
N THR A 52 5.31 -4.08 1.82
CA THR A 52 5.35 -4.03 0.35
C THR A 52 6.32 -2.96 -0.15
N VAL A 53 6.19 -1.72 0.34
CA VAL A 53 7.08 -0.62 -0.05
C VAL A 53 8.51 -0.88 0.40
N ARG A 54 8.68 -1.40 1.62
CA ARG A 54 10.02 -1.71 2.15
C ARG A 54 10.69 -2.83 1.37
N ARG A 55 9.95 -3.81 0.86
CA ARG A 55 10.46 -4.84 -0.05
C ARG A 55 10.80 -4.26 -1.42
N ALA A 56 9.91 -3.45 -2.00
CA ALA A 56 10.14 -2.82 -3.29
C ALA A 56 11.37 -1.89 -3.29
N ARG A 57 11.60 -1.18 -2.17
CA ARG A 57 12.76 -0.27 -1.99
C ARG A 57 14.00 -0.95 -1.40
N GLY A 58 13.81 -2.04 -0.66
CA GLY A 58 14.86 -2.76 0.06
C GLY A 58 15.66 -3.73 -0.80
N PHE A 59 15.32 -3.89 -2.09
CA PHE A 59 16.08 -4.70 -3.03
C PHE A 59 17.36 -4.01 -3.56
N CYS A 60 17.86 -3.00 -2.86
CA CYS A 60 19.24 -2.52 -3.03
C CYS A 60 20.14 -3.28 -2.05
N GLY A 61 20.63 -4.44 -2.49
CA GLY A 61 21.60 -5.29 -1.80
C GLY A 61 22.31 -6.15 -2.82
#